data_AF-A0A5P3VSB6-F1
#
_entry.id   AF-A0A5P3VSB6-F1
#
_cell.length_a   1.000
_cell.length_b   1.000
_cell.length_c   1.000
_cell.angle_alpha   90.00
_cell.angle_beta   90.00
_cell.angle_gamma   90.00
#
_symmetry.space_group_name_H-M   'P 1'
#
loop_
_entity.id
_entity.type
_entity.pdbx_description
1 polymer ?
#
loop_
_entity_poly.entity_id
_entity_poly.type
_entity_poly.pdbx_seq_one_letter_code
_entity_poly.pdbx_strand_id
1 'polypeptide(L)'
;MNRASWFVAYLIAGLLVSWQAVLLSYWLAERLSWPLVPRWHGCWDIEHCATPGWIYLAMLMFAIGPSIAWAAIGLRQVSVPIRRRIVTLMAMVAATVLFYLLHYALVGP
;
A
#
# COMPACT_ATOMS: atom_id res chain seq x y z
N MET A 1 20.85 -16.47 -4.35
CA MET A 1 20.56 -15.01 -4.36
C MET A 1 21.03 -14.40 -3.04
N ASN A 2 21.82 -13.34 -3.12
CA ASN A 2 22.32 -12.63 -1.94
C ASN A 2 21.19 -11.76 -1.34
N ARG A 3 21.32 -11.34 -0.07
CA ARG A 3 20.30 -10.53 0.64
C ARG A 3 19.88 -9.28 -0.14
N ALA A 4 20.83 -8.60 -0.78
CA ALA A 4 20.57 -7.43 -1.62
C ALA A 4 19.63 -7.73 -2.80
N SER A 5 19.82 -8.86 -3.50
CA SER A 5 18.94 -9.25 -4.60
C SER A 5 17.52 -9.53 -4.13
N TRP A 6 17.36 -10.14 -2.94
CA TRP A 6 16.05 -10.37 -2.34
C TRP A 6 15.35 -9.08 -1.91
N PHE A 7 16.10 -8.12 -1.35
CA PHE A 7 15.60 -6.79 -1.04
C PHE A 7 15.03 -6.11 -2.28
N VAL A 8 15.82 -6.06 -3.37
CA VAL A 8 15.42 -5.40 -4.62
C VAL A 8 14.21 -6.11 -5.24
N ALA A 9 14.20 -7.45 -5.28
CA ALA A 9 13.09 -8.21 -5.83
C ALA A 9 11.77 -7.95 -5.07
N TYR A 10 11.82 -7.92 -3.74
CA TYR A 10 10.65 -7.63 -2.93
C TYR A 10 10.23 -6.16 -3.02
N LEU A 11 11.18 -5.22 -3.12
CA LEU A 11 10.88 -3.81 -3.33
C LEU A 11 10.08 -3.60 -4.63
N ILE A 12 10.54 -4.19 -5.73
CA ILE A 12 9.87 -4.12 -7.04
C ILE A 12 8.49 -4.77 -6.96
N ALA A 13 8.38 -5.96 -6.35
CA ALA A 13 7.10 -6.63 -6.17
C ALA A 13 6.12 -5.79 -5.33
N GLY A 14 6.59 -5.17 -4.24
CA GLY A 14 5.80 -4.29 -3.40
C GLY A 14 5.31 -3.05 -4.14
N LEU A 15 6.16 -2.41 -4.95
CA LEU A 15 5.80 -1.30 -5.83
C LEU A 15 4.70 -1.69 -6.82
N LEU A 16 4.87 -2.83 -7.51
CA LEU A 16 3.89 -3.31 -8.48
C LEU A 16 2.55 -3.63 -7.82
N VAL A 17 2.55 -4.34 -6.69
CA VAL A 17 1.32 -4.71 -5.98
C VAL A 17 0.61 -3.46 -5.46
N SER A 18 1.36 -2.50 -4.90
CA SER A 18 0.80 -1.24 -4.40
C SER A 18 0.19 -0.43 -5.55
N TRP A 19 0.88 -0.33 -6.67
CA TRP A 19 0.36 0.34 -7.87
C TRP A 19 -0.94 -0.27 -8.38
N GLN A 20 -0.98 -1.60 -8.50
CA GLN A 20 -2.20 -2.31 -8.94
C GLN A 20 -3.35 -2.15 -7.93
N ALA A 21 -3.06 -2.13 -6.62
CA ALA A 21 -4.07 -1.93 -5.59
C ALA A 21 -4.65 -0.49 -5.61
N VAL A 22 -3.83 0.52 -5.90
CA VAL A 22 -4.29 1.90 -6.10
C VAL A 22 -5.18 1.99 -7.34
N LEU A 23 -4.76 1.43 -8.47
CA LEU A 23 -5.59 1.41 -9.70
C LEU A 23 -6.92 0.70 -9.49
N LEU A 24 -6.92 -0.42 -8.76
CA LEU A 24 -8.15 -1.12 -8.40
C LEU A 24 -9.07 -0.24 -7.55
N SER A 25 -8.51 0.45 -6.56
CA SER A 25 -9.26 1.37 -5.68
C SER A 25 -9.86 2.52 -6.48
N TYR A 26 -9.10 3.10 -7.41
CA TYR A 26 -9.56 4.13 -8.33
C TYR A 26 -10.70 3.64 -9.24
N TRP A 27 -10.54 2.47 -9.86
CA TRP A 27 -11.58 1.86 -10.70
C TRP A 27 -12.87 1.56 -9.92
N LEU A 28 -12.75 1.13 -8.66
CA LEU A 28 -13.90 0.95 -7.77
C LEU A 28 -14.58 2.28 -7.46
N ALA A 29 -13.81 3.35 -7.25
CA ALA A 29 -14.33 4.69 -7.02
C ALA A 29 -15.15 5.23 -8.20
N GLU A 30 -14.75 4.92 -9.44
CA GLU A 30 -15.50 5.32 -10.63
C GLU A 30 -16.82 4.55 -10.79
N ARG A 31 -16.88 3.29 -10.32
CA ARG A 31 -18.05 2.40 -10.50
C ARG A 31 -19.04 2.43 -9.36
N LEU A 32 -18.58 2.70 -8.15
CA LEU A 32 -19.40 2.71 -6.94
C LEU A 32 -19.57 4.17 -6.49
N SER A 33 -20.78 4.55 -6.08
CA SER A 33 -21.02 5.91 -5.58
C SER A 33 -20.17 6.17 -4.34
N TRP A 34 -19.29 7.16 -4.43
CA TRP A 34 -18.41 7.60 -3.36
C TRP A 34 -18.93 8.91 -2.72
N PRO A 35 -18.74 9.12 -1.40
CA PRO A 35 -18.12 8.22 -0.41
C PRO A 35 -19.09 7.17 0.14
N LEU A 36 -18.58 5.95 0.40
CA LEU A 36 -19.35 4.85 1.01
C LEU A 36 -19.62 5.10 2.50
N VAL A 37 -18.75 5.86 3.17
CA VAL A 37 -18.91 6.33 4.55
C VAL A 37 -18.87 7.87 4.53
N PRO A 38 -19.85 8.57 5.12
CA PRO A 38 -19.82 10.03 5.17
C PRO A 38 -18.52 10.52 5.80
N ARG A 39 -17.81 11.44 5.11
CA ARG A 39 -16.48 11.93 5.47
C ARG A 39 -16.39 12.28 6.96
N TRP A 40 -15.61 11.50 7.72
CA TRP A 40 -15.27 11.79 9.11
C TRP A 40 -14.15 12.83 9.27
N HIS A 41 -13.69 13.43 8.16
CA HIS A 41 -12.52 14.31 8.08
C HIS A 41 -12.87 15.65 7.46
N GLY A 42 -12.22 16.71 7.93
CA GLY A 42 -12.34 18.06 7.36
C GLY A 42 -11.67 18.19 5.98
N CYS A 43 -11.37 19.42 5.56
CA CYS A 43 -10.71 19.69 4.28
C CYS A 43 -9.28 19.11 4.25
N TRP A 44 -9.09 18.02 3.50
CA TRP A 44 -7.79 17.38 3.22
C TRP A 44 -7.25 17.73 1.83
N ASP A 45 -7.89 18.69 1.17
CA ASP A 45 -7.44 19.19 -0.12
C ASP A 45 -6.17 20.02 0.09
N ILE A 46 -5.04 19.42 -0.28
CA ILE A 46 -3.69 19.99 -0.17
C ILE A 46 -3.50 21.26 -1.00
N GLU A 47 -4.37 21.53 -1.99
CA GLU A 47 -4.32 22.76 -2.79
C GLU A 47 -5.13 23.89 -2.16
N HIS A 48 -6.17 23.56 -1.39
CA HIS A 48 -7.15 24.53 -0.91
C HIS A 48 -7.06 24.81 0.60
N CYS A 49 -6.37 23.95 1.37
CA CYS A 49 -6.33 24.01 2.82
C CYS A 49 -4.90 23.97 3.38
N ALA A 50 -4.69 24.64 4.51
CA ALA A 50 -3.41 24.65 5.22
C ALA A 50 -3.19 23.29 5.92
N THR A 51 -2.68 22.32 5.17
CA THR A 51 -2.39 20.96 5.65
C THR A 51 -1.09 20.95 6.48
N PRO A 52 -1.13 20.45 7.73
CA PRO A 52 0.08 20.27 8.53
C PRO A 52 1.11 19.36 7.84
N GLY A 53 2.40 19.61 8.05
CA GLY A 53 3.50 18.82 7.48
C GLY A 53 3.41 17.30 7.73
N TRP A 54 2.83 16.88 8.86
CA TRP A 54 2.65 15.47 9.17
C TRP A 54 1.65 14.76 8.25
N ILE A 55 0.68 15.48 7.67
CA ILE A 55 -0.28 14.93 6.70
C ILE A 55 0.45 14.58 5.40
N TYR A 56 1.35 15.43 4.92
CA TYR A 56 2.19 15.12 3.76
C TYR A 56 3.08 13.89 4.00
N LEU A 57 3.65 13.77 5.20
CA LEU A 57 4.42 12.58 5.58
C LEU A 57 3.54 11.32 5.59
N ALA A 58 2.31 11.43 6.10
CA ALA A 58 1.36 10.32 6.09
C ALA A 58 0.98 9.91 4.66
N MET A 59 0.74 10.87 3.76
CA MET A 59 0.49 10.60 2.33
C MET A 59 1.68 9.93 1.65
N LEU A 60 2.90 10.42 1.91
CA LEU A 60 4.12 9.80 1.39
C LEU A 60 4.25 8.36 1.89
N MET A 61 4.06 8.14 3.20
CA MET A 61 4.11 6.81 3.81
C MET A 61 2.98 5.90 3.31
N PHE A 62 1.81 6.43 2.99
CA PHE A 62 0.75 5.67 2.35
C PHE A 62 1.15 5.16 0.96
N ALA A 63 1.85 5.99 0.18
CA ALA A 63 2.30 5.61 -1.16
C ALA A 63 3.47 4.60 -1.15
N ILE A 64 4.48 4.80 -0.30
CA ILE A 64 5.73 4.00 -0.35
C ILE A 64 5.87 3.01 0.81
N GLY A 65 5.11 3.17 1.88
CA GLY A 65 5.20 2.38 3.11
C GLY A 65 5.03 0.88 2.89
N PRO A 66 4.00 0.43 2.11
CA PRO A 66 3.89 -0.97 1.74
C PRO A 66 5.17 -1.48 1.06
N SER A 67 5.69 -0.78 0.04
CA SER A 67 6.92 -1.16 -0.67
C SER A 67 8.14 -1.31 0.25
N ILE A 68 8.27 -0.44 1.26
CA ILE A 68 9.32 -0.53 2.29
C ILE A 68 9.14 -1.81 3.14
N ALA A 69 7.90 -2.10 3.56
CA ALA A 69 7.59 -3.31 4.33
C ALA A 69 7.91 -4.59 3.52
N TRP A 70 7.59 -4.60 2.22
CA TRP A 70 7.98 -5.66 1.29
C TRP A 70 9.48 -5.88 1.29
N ALA A 71 10.27 -4.82 1.07
CA ALA A 71 11.72 -4.91 1.02
C ALA A 71 12.33 -5.41 2.35
N ALA A 72 11.80 -4.95 3.49
CA ALA A 72 12.21 -5.39 4.82
C ALA A 72 11.95 -6.89 5.05
N ILE A 73 10.82 -7.41 4.58
CA ILE A 73 10.52 -8.84 4.62
C ILE A 73 11.45 -9.62 3.69
N GLY A 74 11.74 -9.10 2.49
CA GLY A 74 12.67 -9.69 1.53
C GLY A 74 14.04 -10.01 2.12
N LEU A 75 14.58 -9.14 3.00
CA LEU A 75 15.85 -9.38 3.70
C LEU A 75 15.86 -10.65 4.55
N ARG A 76 14.69 -11.09 5.05
CA ARG A 76 14.54 -12.25 5.92
C ARG A 76 14.21 -13.54 5.16
N GLN A 77 13.97 -13.47 3.85
CA GLN A 77 13.46 -14.60 3.05
C GLN A 77 14.55 -15.51 2.47
N VAL A 78 15.83 -15.19 2.69
CA VAL A 78 16.97 -15.91 2.09
C VAL A 78 17.01 -17.39 2.48
N SER A 79 16.74 -17.71 3.75
CA SER A 79 16.81 -19.07 4.31
C SER A 79 15.45 -19.72 4.53
N VAL A 80 14.36 -19.08 4.07
CA VAL A 80 13.00 -19.55 4.30
C VAL A 80 12.61 -20.60 3.25
N PRO A 81 12.00 -21.74 3.65
CA PRO A 81 11.55 -22.77 2.72
C PRO A 81 10.46 -22.24 1.78
N ILE A 82 10.41 -22.78 0.57
CA ILE A 82 9.57 -22.24 -0.52
C ILE A 82 8.07 -22.17 -0.15
N ARG A 83 7.55 -23.17 0.57
CA ARG A 83 6.16 -23.19 1.03
C ARG A 83 5.84 -21.98 1.92
N ARG A 84 6.71 -21.69 2.90
CA ARG A 84 6.54 -20.55 3.81
C ARG A 84 6.72 -19.23 3.08
N ARG A 85 7.62 -19.18 2.08
CA ARG A 85 7.80 -18.00 1.22
C ARG A 85 6.52 -17.68 0.42
N ILE A 86 5.91 -18.68 -0.22
CA ILE A 86 4.66 -18.51 -0.98
C ILE A 86 3.54 -18.01 -0.05
N VAL A 87 3.36 -18.64 1.11
CA VAL A 87 2.36 -18.20 2.10
C VAL A 87 2.61 -16.76 2.52
N THR A 88 3.87 -16.39 2.76
CA THR A 88 4.22 -15.00 3.12
C THR A 88 3.86 -14.04 1.98
N LEU A 89 4.25 -14.35 0.74
CA LEU A 89 3.93 -13.52 -0.42
C LEU A 89 2.42 -13.32 -0.60
N MET A 90 1.63 -14.39 -0.50
CA MET A 90 0.17 -14.32 -0.59
C MET A 90 -0.41 -13.44 0.52
N ALA A 91 0.08 -13.59 1.75
CA ALA A 91 -0.33 -12.75 2.87
C ALA A 91 0.05 -11.28 2.66
N MET A 92 1.23 -10.99 2.09
CA MET A 92 1.65 -9.62 1.78
C MET A 92 0.79 -8.98 0.69
N VAL A 93 0.44 -9.72 -0.36
CA VAL A 93 -0.49 -9.25 -1.39
C VAL A 93 -1.85 -8.94 -0.78
N ALA A 94 -2.43 -9.88 -0.04
CA ALA A 94 -3.72 -9.70 0.60
C ALA A 94 -3.73 -8.50 1.56
N ALA A 95 -2.71 -8.38 2.42
CA ALA A 95 -2.58 -7.26 3.34
C ALA A 95 -2.44 -5.91 2.62
N THR A 96 -1.65 -5.85 1.55
CA THR A 96 -1.46 -4.62 0.76
C THR A 96 -2.75 -4.20 0.07
N VAL A 97 -3.43 -5.14 -0.60
CA VAL A 97 -4.70 -4.88 -1.27
C VAL A 97 -5.77 -4.44 -0.27
N LEU A 98 -5.91 -5.15 0.86
CA LEU A 98 -6.85 -4.78 1.91
C LEU A 98 -6.55 -3.40 2.50
N PHE A 99 -5.27 -3.05 2.69
CA PHE A 99 -4.87 -1.73 3.18
C PHE A 99 -5.36 -0.60 2.26
N TYR A 100 -5.15 -0.73 0.95
CA TYR A 100 -5.63 0.27 -0.03
C TYR A 100 -7.15 0.30 -0.14
N LEU A 101 -7.81 -0.88 -0.15
CA LEU A 101 -9.27 -0.95 -0.22
C LEU A 101 -9.96 -0.39 1.04
N LEU A 102 -9.38 -0.61 2.22
CA LEU A 102 -9.88 -0.03 3.47
C LEU A 102 -9.69 1.49 3.45
N HIS A 103 -8.56 1.98 2.96
CA HIS A 103 -8.36 3.42 2.79
C HIS A 103 -9.38 4.03 1.82
N TYR A 104 -9.63 3.39 0.69
CA TYR A 104 -10.69 3.78 -0.24
C TYR A 104 -12.06 3.83 0.44
N ALA A 105 -12.42 2.80 1.21
CA ALA A 105 -13.72 2.71 1.88
C ALA A 105 -13.91 3.76 2.98
N LEU A 106 -12.84 4.13 3.69
CA LEU A 106 -12.90 4.96 4.90
C LEU A 106 -12.52 6.44 4.68
N VAL A 107 -11.66 6.72 3.71
CA VAL A 107 -11.08 8.05 3.47
C VAL A 107 -11.41 8.54 2.08
N GLY A 108 -11.19 7.69 1.06
CA GLY A 108 -11.32 8.01 -0.35
C GLY A 108 -9.97 8.04 -1.08
N PRO A 109 -9.99 8.03 -2.43
CA PRO A 109 -8.80 8.25 -3.26
C PRO A 109 -8.30 9.69 -3.19
#